data_AF-A0A378YDT4-F1
#
_entry.id   AF-A0A378YDT4-F1
#
_cell.length_a   1.000
_cell.length_b   1.000
_cell.length_c   1.000
_cell.angle_alpha   90.00
_cell.angle_beta   90.00
_cell.angle_gamma   90.00
#
_symmetry.space_group_name_H-M   'P 1'
#
loop_
_entity.id
_entity.type
_entity.pdbx_description
1 polymer ?
#
loop_
_entity_poly.entity_id
_entity_poly.type
_entity_poly.pdbx_seq_one_letter_code
_entity_poly.pdbx_strand_id
1 'polypeptide(L)'
;MEELNSSTVRRGDWVVLTHPSWQDSTPEVMPPPEMILGGWLIGEDGTPGPFEPNPNYVPTDDTLPTDPVDAVLRRISNGDNVGGDEIIAALRDAVVEIGCDDSDDPLVGPAPDGVACVAVATAAIHKQRVEADRWWPVQGTVLPDIVPAGVDILINPGSPAQFRLLTRGLLPRE
;
A
#
# COMPACT_ATOMS: atom_id res chain seq x y z
N MET A 1 5.79 11.49 20.40
CA MET A 1 5.79 10.83 19.09
C MET A 1 6.03 11.92 18.08
N GLU A 2 7.15 11.83 17.37
CA GLU A 2 7.51 12.78 16.33
C GLU A 2 6.66 12.45 15.10
N GLU A 3 5.90 13.42 14.59
CA GLU A 3 5.22 13.26 13.30
C GLU A 3 6.29 13.08 12.23
N LEU A 4 6.38 11.88 11.66
CA LEU A 4 7.26 11.59 10.53
C LEU A 4 6.71 12.32 9.30
N ASN A 5 7.16 13.55 9.10
CA ASN A 5 6.71 14.41 8.01
C ASN A 5 7.40 14.02 6.70
N SER A 6 6.79 13.09 5.97
CA SER A 6 7.16 12.80 4.58
C SER A 6 6.89 14.02 3.70
N SER A 7 7.75 14.25 2.71
CA SER A 7 7.65 15.37 1.78
C SER A 7 7.38 14.87 0.36
N THR A 8 6.83 15.74 -0.50
CA THR A 8 6.57 15.43 -1.91
C THR A 8 7.45 16.26 -2.82
N VAL A 9 7.97 15.65 -3.90
CA VAL A 9 8.84 16.30 -4.88
C VAL A 9 8.33 16.02 -6.29
N ARG A 10 8.23 17.05 -7.15
CA ARG A 10 7.83 16.88 -8.56
C ARG A 10 9.00 16.42 -9.43
N ARG A 11 8.77 15.43 -10.28
CA ARG A 11 9.73 14.78 -11.19
C ARG A 11 9.10 14.54 -12.56
N GLY A 12 9.18 15.54 -13.44
CA GLY A 12 8.47 15.52 -14.72
C GLY A 12 6.96 15.36 -14.48
N ASP A 13 6.42 14.26 -15.00
CA ASP A 13 5.01 13.89 -14.83
C ASP A 13 4.77 13.07 -13.55
N TRP A 14 5.74 12.94 -12.65
CA TRP A 14 5.55 12.27 -11.36
C TRP A 14 5.55 13.27 -10.21
N VAL A 15 4.79 12.97 -9.17
CA VAL A 15 5.00 13.51 -7.82
C VAL A 15 5.46 12.35 -6.95
N VAL A 16 6.65 12.42 -6.37
CA VAL A 16 7.21 11.33 -5.55
C VAL A 16 7.08 11.66 -4.07
N LEU A 17 6.79 10.64 -3.26
CA LEU A 17 6.80 10.72 -1.80
C LEU A 17 8.18 10.31 -1.29
N THR A 18 8.85 11.20 -0.55
CA THR A 18 10.20 10.95 -0.03
C THR A 18 10.19 10.68 1.46
N HIS A 19 11.19 9.90 1.88
CA HIS A 19 11.45 9.55 3.26
C HIS A 19 11.70 10.80 4.12
N PRO A 20 11.22 10.88 5.38
CA PRO A 20 11.36 12.08 6.22
C PRO A 20 12.80 12.53 6.49
N SER A 21 13.78 11.61 6.44
CA SER A 21 15.19 11.98 6.58
C SER A 21 15.78 12.66 5.33
N TRP A 22 15.04 12.68 4.21
CA TRP A 22 15.38 13.49 3.05
C TRP A 22 15.09 14.97 3.34
N GLN A 23 16.13 15.70 3.72
CA GLN A 23 16.05 17.12 4.12
C GLN A 23 16.58 18.08 3.04
N ASP A 24 17.05 17.54 1.90
CA ASP A 24 17.61 18.37 0.85
C ASP A 24 16.51 19.20 0.19
N SER A 25 16.63 20.52 0.36
CA SER A 25 15.63 21.52 0.01
C SER A 25 15.85 22.12 -1.39
N THR A 26 16.87 21.63 -2.11
CA THR A 26 17.17 22.08 -3.47
C THR A 26 16.39 21.22 -4.47
N PRO A 27 15.46 21.79 -5.26
CA PRO A 27 14.60 21.03 -6.19
C PRO A 27 15.37 20.19 -7.23
N GLU A 28 16.59 20.64 -7.54
CA GLU A 28 17.48 20.04 -8.54
C GLU A 28 18.16 18.77 -8.05
N VAL A 29 18.33 18.61 -6.73
CA VAL A 29 18.97 17.43 -6.15
C VAL A 29 17.96 16.29 -6.12
N MET A 30 18.35 15.15 -6.69
CA MET A 30 17.50 13.96 -6.73
C MET A 30 17.62 13.17 -5.42
N PRO A 31 16.51 12.83 -4.75
CA PRO A 31 16.54 11.82 -3.72
C PRO A 31 17.00 10.51 -4.36
N PRO A 32 17.91 9.78 -3.72
CA PRO A 32 18.29 8.47 -4.21
C PRO A 32 17.07 7.53 -4.14
N PRO A 33 16.99 6.47 -4.97
CA PRO A 33 15.82 5.60 -5.03
C PRO A 33 15.38 5.02 -3.68
N GLU A 34 16.33 4.68 -2.81
CA GLU A 34 16.09 4.19 -1.46
C GLU A 34 15.40 5.20 -0.52
N MET A 35 15.39 6.49 -0.89
CA MET A 35 14.71 7.57 -0.15
C MET A 35 13.35 7.93 -0.75
N ILE A 36 12.91 7.24 -1.81
CA ILE A 36 11.60 7.44 -2.44
C ILE A 36 10.70 6.26 -2.05
N LEU A 37 9.61 6.52 -1.34
CA LEU A 37 8.62 5.50 -0.97
C LEU A 37 7.82 5.04 -2.20
N GLY A 38 7.57 5.95 -3.13
CA GLY A 38 6.76 5.74 -4.32
C GLY A 38 6.31 7.07 -4.90
N GLY A 39 5.28 7.06 -5.74
CA GLY A 39 4.76 8.30 -6.30
C GLY A 39 3.45 8.16 -7.05
N TRP A 40 2.97 9.30 -7.54
CA TRP A 40 1.77 9.43 -8.34
C TRP A 40 2.17 9.92 -9.73
N LEU A 41 1.77 9.20 -10.77
CA LEU A 41 1.84 9.70 -12.14
C LEU A 41 0.75 10.76 -12.33
N ILE A 42 1.13 11.90 -12.86
CA ILE A 42 0.25 13.02 -13.18
C ILE A 42 -0.26 12.80 -14.60
N GLY A 43 -1.58 12.67 -14.74
CA GLY A 43 -2.25 12.55 -16.03
C GLY A 43 -2.15 13.84 -16.85
N GLU A 44 -2.54 13.75 -18.12
CA GLU A 44 -2.58 14.90 -19.04
C GLU A 44 -3.51 16.03 -18.56
N ASP A 45 -4.53 15.69 -17.76
CA ASP A 45 -5.46 16.61 -17.12
C ASP A 45 -4.89 17.28 -15.85
N GLY A 46 -3.67 16.90 -15.44
CA GLY A 46 -3.01 17.38 -14.23
C GLY A 46 -3.43 16.64 -12.95
N THR A 47 -4.28 15.63 -13.04
CA THR A 47 -4.75 14.85 -11.89
C THR A 47 -3.75 13.76 -11.54
N PRO A 48 -3.38 13.56 -10.26
CA PRO A 48 -2.60 12.40 -9.85
C PRO A 48 -3.41 11.11 -10.02
N GLY A 49 -2.78 10.10 -10.61
CA GLY A 49 -3.26 8.71 -10.61
C GLY A 49 -3.13 8.05 -9.24
N PRO A 50 -3.24 6.72 -9.14
CA PRO A 50 -3.01 6.01 -7.89
C PRO A 50 -1.53 6.08 -7.45
N PHE A 51 -1.28 5.93 -6.15
CA PHE A 51 0.06 5.80 -5.61
C PHE A 51 0.68 4.48 -6.05
N GLU A 52 1.85 4.54 -6.67
CA GLU A 52 2.65 3.38 -7.04
C GLU A 52 3.84 3.24 -6.07
N PRO A 53 3.94 2.12 -5.33
CA PRO A 53 5.05 1.90 -4.41
C PRO A 53 6.36 1.70 -5.18
N ASN A 54 7.45 2.28 -4.69
CA ASN A 54 8.77 2.02 -5.24
C ASN A 54 9.24 0.62 -4.81
N PRO A 55 9.48 -0.32 -5.74
CA PRO A 55 9.90 -1.67 -5.40
C PRO A 55 11.28 -1.75 -4.73
N ASN A 56 12.09 -0.69 -4.85
CA ASN A 56 13.42 -0.60 -4.25
C ASN A 56 13.42 0.09 -2.88
N TYR A 57 12.28 0.60 -2.41
CA TYR A 57 12.20 1.23 -1.11
C TYR A 57 12.29 0.17 -0.01
N VAL A 58 13.27 0.33 0.89
CA VAL A 58 13.44 -0.48 2.08
C VAL A 58 13.51 0.48 3.26
N PRO A 59 12.53 0.46 4.19
CA PRO A 59 12.57 1.33 5.35
C PRO A 59 13.79 0.99 6.22
N THR A 60 14.43 2.01 6.81
CA THR A 60 15.63 1.83 7.63
C THR A 60 15.36 1.10 8.94
N ASP A 61 14.11 1.15 9.41
CA ASP A 61 13.62 0.40 10.56
C ASP A 61 12.13 0.06 10.37
N ASP A 62 11.64 -0.87 11.19
CA ASP A 62 10.30 -1.40 11.08
C ASP A 62 9.21 -0.46 11.59
N THR A 63 9.54 0.72 12.13
CA THR A 63 8.57 1.73 12.59
C THR A 63 8.13 2.66 11.46
N LEU A 64 8.97 2.79 10.42
CA LEU A 64 8.71 3.65 9.28
C LEU A 64 7.67 3.05 8.34
N PRO A 65 6.75 3.87 7.81
CA PRO A 65 5.82 3.42 6.80
C PRO A 65 6.53 3.10 5.48
N THR A 66 5.98 2.11 4.79
CA THR A 66 6.44 1.68 3.46
C THR A 66 5.74 2.38 2.32
N ASP A 67 4.50 2.81 2.56
CA ASP A 67 3.62 3.50 1.63
C ASP A 67 2.49 4.20 2.42
N PRO A 68 1.64 5.03 1.78
CA PRO A 68 0.53 5.70 2.45
C PRO A 68 -0.49 4.76 3.10
N VAL A 69 -0.76 3.58 2.54
CA VAL A 69 -1.69 2.60 3.12
C VAL A 69 -1.08 2.05 4.41
N ASP A 70 0.18 1.61 4.37
CA ASP A 70 0.92 1.13 5.55
C ASP A 70 1.01 2.20 6.65
N ALA A 71 1.15 3.48 6.29
CA ALA A 71 1.11 4.58 7.25
C ALA A 71 -0.23 4.67 8.00
N VAL A 72 -1.35 4.53 7.29
CA VAL A 72 -2.70 4.50 7.90
C VAL A 72 -2.86 3.26 8.79
N LEU A 73 -2.43 2.08 8.32
CA LEU A 73 -2.50 0.84 9.09
C LEU A 73 -1.71 0.90 10.39
N ARG A 74 -0.51 1.49 10.36
CA ARG A 74 0.33 1.68 11.56
C ARG A 74 -0.33 2.59 12.59
N ARG A 75 -0.97 3.68 12.14
CA ARG A 75 -1.72 4.58 13.02
C ARG A 75 -2.84 3.83 13.74
N ILE A 76 -3.57 2.97 13.01
CA ILE A 76 -4.61 2.10 13.61
C ILE A 76 -4.00 1.15 14.64
N SER A 77 -2.90 0.47 14.31
CA SER A 77 -2.22 -0.44 15.25
C SER A 77 -1.71 0.29 16.50
N ASN A 78 -1.35 1.56 16.39
CA ASN A 78 -0.93 2.40 17.51
C ASN A 78 -2.10 2.96 18.35
N GLY A 79 -3.35 2.69 17.96
CA GLY A 79 -4.55 3.13 18.66
C GLY A 79 -5.00 4.55 18.31
N ASP A 80 -4.51 5.14 17.22
CA ASP A 80 -5.02 6.41 16.73
C ASP A 80 -6.48 6.27 16.28
N ASN A 81 -7.26 7.35 16.44
CA ASN A 81 -8.65 7.38 15.97
C ASN A 81 -8.71 7.58 14.45
N VAL A 82 -8.36 6.54 13.71
CA VAL A 82 -8.47 6.44 12.25
C VAL A 82 -9.79 5.78 11.89
N GLY A 83 -10.61 6.45 11.09
CA GLY A 83 -11.89 5.90 10.63
C GLY A 83 -11.68 4.82 9.56
N GLY A 84 -12.58 3.83 9.50
CA GLY A 84 -12.55 2.80 8.46
C GLY A 84 -12.57 3.36 7.02
N ASP A 85 -13.19 4.53 6.84
CA ASP A 85 -13.25 5.24 5.55
C ASP A 85 -11.85 5.73 5.10
N GLU A 86 -10.91 5.99 6.02
CA GLU A 86 -9.55 6.45 5.69
C GLU A 86 -8.71 5.32 5.07
N ILE A 87 -8.82 4.09 5.60
CA ILE A 87 -8.16 2.91 5.01
C ILE A 87 -8.72 2.63 3.62
N ILE A 88 -10.05 2.69 3.49
CA ILE A 88 -10.74 2.43 2.23
C ILE A 88 -10.31 3.46 1.17
N ALA A 89 -10.23 4.75 1.53
CA ALA A 89 -9.75 5.79 0.65
C ALA A 89 -8.29 5.55 0.25
N ALA A 90 -7.39 5.33 1.23
CA ALA A 90 -5.98 5.09 0.96
C ALA A 90 -5.75 3.88 0.04
N LEU A 91 -6.51 2.79 0.24
CA LEU A 91 -6.38 1.60 -0.59
C LEU A 91 -6.89 1.84 -2.02
N ARG A 92 -8.03 2.53 -2.20
CA ARG A 92 -8.59 2.85 -3.53
C ARG A 92 -7.65 3.73 -4.36
N ASP A 93 -6.91 4.61 -3.68
CA ASP A 93 -5.97 5.54 -4.29
C ASP A 93 -4.55 4.96 -4.42
N ALA A 94 -4.37 3.63 -4.28
CA ALA A 94 -3.08 2.96 -4.39
C ALA A 94 -3.10 1.82 -5.41
N VAL A 95 -1.94 1.55 -6.00
CA VAL A 95 -1.62 0.28 -6.65
C VAL A 95 -1.10 -0.66 -5.57
N VAL A 96 -1.70 -1.84 -5.49
CA VAL A 96 -1.32 -2.93 -4.59
C VAL A 96 -1.02 -4.18 -5.41
N GLU A 97 -0.34 -5.15 -4.80
CA GLU A 97 -0.03 -6.42 -5.45
C GLU A 97 -0.82 -7.57 -4.79
N ILE A 98 -1.52 -8.36 -5.60
CA ILE A 98 -2.21 -9.58 -5.16
C ILE A 98 -1.28 -10.78 -5.34
N GLY A 99 -1.13 -11.60 -4.30
CA GLY A 99 -0.42 -12.88 -4.41
C GLY A 99 -1.28 -13.90 -5.13
N CYS A 100 -0.73 -14.52 -6.18
CA CYS A 100 -1.40 -15.54 -6.99
C CYS A 100 -0.55 -16.82 -7.12
N ASP A 101 -1.21 -17.93 -7.44
CA ASP A 101 -0.58 -19.19 -7.80
C ASP A 101 -0.09 -19.21 -9.27
N ASP A 102 0.41 -20.37 -9.71
CA ASP A 102 0.89 -20.59 -11.08
C ASP A 102 -0.21 -20.50 -12.17
N SER A 103 -1.48 -20.45 -11.79
CA SER A 103 -2.63 -20.30 -12.69
C SER A 103 -3.19 -18.88 -12.69
N ASP A 104 -2.50 -17.94 -12.02
CA ASP A 104 -2.91 -16.55 -11.81
C ASP A 104 -4.14 -16.40 -10.89
N ASP A 105 -4.54 -17.46 -10.18
CA ASP A 105 -5.65 -17.41 -9.24
C ASP A 105 -5.21 -16.80 -7.89
N PRO A 106 -6.01 -15.91 -7.26
CA PRO A 106 -5.66 -15.29 -5.99
C PRO A 106 -5.44 -16.32 -4.88
N LEU A 107 -4.34 -16.18 -4.14
CA LEU A 107 -4.03 -17.04 -3.00
C LEU A 107 -4.97 -16.74 -1.84
N VAL A 108 -5.74 -17.75 -1.45
CA VAL A 108 -6.65 -17.69 -0.30
C VAL A 108 -6.04 -18.46 0.88
N GLY A 109 -5.82 -17.77 1.99
CA GLY A 109 -5.31 -18.35 3.23
C GLY A 109 -6.03 -17.83 4.47
N PRO A 110 -5.84 -18.45 5.63
CA PRO A 110 -6.45 -17.97 6.87
C PRO A 110 -5.75 -16.72 7.38
N ALA A 111 -6.53 -15.68 7.73
CA ALA A 111 -6.09 -14.62 8.63
C ALA A 111 -5.85 -15.19 10.06
N PRO A 112 -5.20 -14.44 10.96
CA PRO A 112 -4.95 -14.91 12.34
C PRO A 112 -6.19 -15.35 13.13
N ASP A 113 -7.36 -14.83 12.77
CA ASP A 113 -8.64 -15.20 13.37
C ASP A 113 -9.39 -16.32 12.62
N GLY A 114 -8.74 -16.93 11.62
CA GLY A 114 -9.21 -18.09 10.87
C GLY A 114 -10.09 -17.76 9.66
N VAL A 115 -10.41 -16.50 9.39
CA VAL A 115 -11.22 -16.13 8.21
C VAL A 115 -10.40 -16.19 6.94
N ALA A 116 -10.97 -16.77 5.89
CA ALA A 116 -10.34 -16.87 4.57
C ALA A 116 -10.15 -15.46 3.97
N CYS A 117 -8.91 -15.16 3.55
CA CYS A 117 -8.54 -13.89 2.96
C CYS A 117 -7.63 -14.08 1.75
N VAL A 118 -7.74 -13.18 0.77
CA VAL A 118 -6.73 -12.98 -0.28
C VAL A 118 -5.56 -12.19 0.28
N ALA A 119 -4.33 -12.61 -0.02
CA ALA A 119 -3.11 -11.90 0.36
C ALA A 119 -2.85 -10.69 -0.55
N VAL A 120 -2.76 -9.49 0.04
CA VAL A 120 -2.46 -8.23 -0.65
C VAL A 120 -1.27 -7.53 -0.02
N ALA A 121 -0.29 -7.15 -0.83
CA ALA A 121 0.87 -6.37 -0.42
C ALA A 121 0.79 -4.94 -0.96
N THR A 122 1.03 -3.94 -0.11
CA THR A 122 1.03 -2.52 -0.51
C THR A 122 2.42 -2.02 -0.93
N ALA A 123 3.46 -2.80 -0.63
CA ALA A 123 4.85 -2.52 -0.98
C ALA A 123 5.64 -3.83 -1.14
N ALA A 124 6.73 -3.78 -1.91
CA ALA A 124 7.49 -4.97 -2.28
C ALA A 124 8.06 -5.75 -1.09
N ILE A 125 8.42 -5.07 0.00
CA ILE A 125 8.93 -5.69 1.24
C ILE A 125 7.89 -6.57 1.94
N HIS A 126 6.59 -6.34 1.72
CA HIS A 126 5.52 -7.13 2.33
C HIS A 126 5.36 -8.50 1.68
N LYS A 127 5.76 -8.63 0.41
CA LYS A 127 5.68 -9.88 -0.36
C LYS A 127 6.51 -11.03 0.22
N GLN A 128 7.61 -10.70 0.91
CA GLN A 128 8.56 -11.69 1.44
C GLN A 128 7.98 -12.59 2.54
N ARG A 129 6.79 -12.25 3.06
CA ARG A 129 6.11 -12.97 4.16
C ARG A 129 5.06 -13.97 3.68
N VAL A 130 4.78 -14.00 2.36
CA VAL A 130 3.78 -14.88 1.75
C VAL A 130 4.44 -15.59 0.58
N GLU A 131 4.36 -16.92 0.57
CA GLU A 131 4.79 -17.73 -0.56
C GLU A 131 3.72 -17.63 -1.66
N ALA A 132 4.08 -16.94 -2.75
CA ALA A 132 3.24 -16.81 -3.94
C ALA A 132 4.08 -17.06 -5.20
N ASP A 133 3.49 -17.70 -6.20
CA ASP A 133 4.16 -17.93 -7.48
C ASP A 133 4.26 -16.62 -8.29
N ARG A 134 3.26 -15.75 -8.15
CA ARG A 134 3.21 -14.43 -8.80
C ARG A 134 2.62 -13.36 -7.90
N TRP A 135 2.96 -12.12 -8.22
CA TRP A 135 2.38 -10.92 -7.63
C TRP A 135 1.90 -10.00 -8.75
N TRP A 136 0.58 -9.77 -8.80
CA TRP A 136 -0.03 -8.96 -9.85
C TRP A 136 -0.38 -7.56 -9.33
N PRO A 137 0.18 -6.49 -9.93
CA PRO A 137 -0.16 -5.13 -9.56
C PRO A 137 -1.56 -4.79 -10.07
N VAL A 138 -2.40 -4.26 -9.19
CA VAL A 138 -3.77 -3.81 -9.48
C VAL A 138 -4.08 -2.53 -8.73
N GLN A 139 -4.99 -1.70 -9.25
CA GLN A 139 -5.52 -0.59 -8.47
C GLN A 139 -6.42 -1.12 -7.35
N GLY A 140 -6.33 -0.56 -6.14
CA GLY A 140 -7.13 -1.04 -5.01
C GLY A 140 -8.65 -0.96 -5.23
N THR A 141 -9.12 -0.12 -6.16
CA THR A 141 -10.52 -0.04 -6.58
C THR A 141 -11.04 -1.32 -7.24
N VAL A 142 -10.18 -2.13 -7.88
CA VAL A 142 -10.59 -3.34 -8.58
C VAL A 142 -10.54 -4.60 -7.71
N LEU A 143 -10.05 -4.49 -6.47
CA LEU A 143 -9.99 -5.62 -5.54
C LEU A 143 -11.34 -6.35 -5.35
N PRO A 144 -12.49 -5.67 -5.22
CA PRO A 144 -13.78 -6.36 -5.06
C PRO A 144 -14.17 -7.25 -6.23
N ASP A 145 -13.67 -6.95 -7.43
CA ASP A 145 -13.96 -7.72 -8.65
C ASP A 145 -13.07 -8.95 -8.78
N ILE A 146 -11.93 -8.98 -8.08
CA ILE A 146 -10.94 -10.06 -8.13
C ILE A 146 -11.13 -11.03 -6.96
N VAL A 147 -11.48 -10.51 -5.77
CA VAL A 147 -11.57 -11.32 -4.56
C VAL A 147 -12.75 -12.31 -4.66
N PRO A 148 -12.54 -13.61 -4.41
CA PRO A 148 -13.62 -14.59 -4.46
C PRO A 148 -14.77 -14.27 -3.49
N ALA A 149 -15.99 -14.66 -3.87
CA ALA A 149 -17.17 -14.44 -3.04
C ALA A 149 -17.01 -15.09 -1.65
N GLY A 150 -17.29 -14.31 -0.60
CA GLY A 150 -17.18 -14.77 0.80
C GLY A 150 -15.76 -14.78 1.37
N VAL A 151 -14.78 -14.27 0.62
CA VAL A 151 -13.38 -14.10 1.05
C VAL A 151 -13.11 -12.63 1.33
N ASP A 152 -12.35 -12.35 2.39
CA ASP A 152 -11.92 -11.01 2.78
C ASP A 152 -10.52 -10.67 2.20
N ILE A 153 -9.99 -9.50 2.50
CA ILE A 153 -8.65 -9.07 2.08
C ILE A 153 -7.75 -8.99 3.31
N LEU A 154 -6.59 -9.65 3.27
CA LEU A 154 -5.55 -9.50 4.27
C LEU A 154 -4.43 -8.64 3.70
N ILE A 155 -4.34 -7.41 4.19
CA ILE A 155 -3.36 -6.42 3.77
C ILE A 155 -2.09 -6.60 4.59
N ASN A 156 -0.94 -6.61 3.90
CA ASN A 156 0.41 -6.82 4.43
C ASN A 156 0.50 -8.00 5.40
N PRO A 157 0.16 -9.24 4.98
CA PRO A 157 0.16 -10.41 5.87
C PRO A 157 1.48 -10.60 6.62
N GLY A 158 1.41 -10.86 7.92
CA GLY A 158 2.58 -11.07 8.78
C GLY A 158 3.36 -9.79 9.12
N SER A 159 2.93 -8.62 8.66
CA SER A 159 3.49 -7.34 9.13
C SER A 159 2.93 -6.95 10.51
N PRO A 160 3.65 -6.11 11.29
CA PRO A 160 3.12 -5.57 12.56
C PRO A 160 1.84 -4.75 12.40
N ALA A 161 1.59 -4.21 11.21
CA ALA A 161 0.41 -3.42 10.86
C ALA A 161 -0.55 -4.18 9.92
N GLN A 162 -0.49 -5.52 9.89
CA GLN A 162 -1.40 -6.30 9.06
C GLN A 162 -2.86 -5.97 9.38
N PHE A 163 -3.71 -5.95 8.37
CA PHE A 163 -5.10 -5.56 8.55
C PHE A 163 -6.02 -6.41 7.69
N ARG A 164 -7.06 -6.97 8.30
CA ARG A 164 -8.14 -7.63 7.57
C ARG A 164 -9.21 -6.60 7.21
N LEU A 165 -9.41 -6.42 5.91
CA LEU A 165 -10.47 -5.58 5.36
C LEU A 165 -11.59 -6.47 4.81
N LEU A 166 -12.83 -6.19 5.21
CA LEU A 166 -13.99 -6.83 4.60
C LEU A 166 -14.10 -6.38 3.15
N THR A 167 -14.17 -7.33 2.20
CA THR A 167 -14.23 -7.01 0.76
C THR A 167 -15.40 -6.08 0.43
N ARG A 168 -16.55 -6.30 1.07
CA ARG A 168 -17.73 -5.43 0.94
C ARG A 168 -17.51 -3.96 1.34
N GLY A 169 -16.49 -3.68 2.16
CA GLY A 169 -16.12 -2.31 2.54
C GLY A 169 -15.54 -1.50 1.38
N LEU A 170 -15.04 -2.18 0.34
CA LEU A 170 -14.51 -1.55 -0.87
C LEU A 170 -15.55 -1.37 -1.97
N LEU A 171 -16.76 -1.91 -1.82
CA LEU A 171 -17.84 -1.63 -2.75
C LEU A 171 -18.29 -0.16 -2.62
N PRO A 172 -18.73 0.50 -3.70
CA PRO A 172 -19.41 1.78 -3.60
C PRO A 172 -20.58 1.69 -2.62
N ARG A 173 -20.79 2.73 -1.80
CA ARG A 173 -22.01 2.84 -0.99
C ARG A 173 -23.17 3.21 -1.93
N GLU A 174 -24.25 2.43 -1.89
CA GLU A 174 -25.51 2.74 -2.59
C GLU A 174 -26.26 3.93 -1.96
#